data_AF-A0A431IDY3-F1
#
_entry.id   AF-A0A431IDY3-F1
#
_cell.length_a   1.000
_cell.length_b   1.000
_cell.length_c   1.000
_cell.angle_alpha   90.00
_cell.angle_beta   90.00
_cell.angle_gamma   90.00
#
_symmetry.space_group_name_H-M   'P 1'
#
loop_
_entity.id
_entity.type
_entity.pdbx_description
1 polymer ?
#
loop_
_entity_poly.entity_id
_entity_poly.type
_entity_poly.pdbx_seq_one_letter_code
_entity_poly.pdbx_strand_id
1 'polypeptide(L)'
;MVVAVTWDPAVAEPEPSSAVPGSEPFVAEAEVLGRTLPPTVRSALLRMVDSPPREGAILVRGVPVGELPPTPATPTEPTTKDHVSELVLTAVARTLGEPVGYRPEHGGDLVQNLVPTVAGADRQVSTSSRVDLAFHTETAFHPHAPRFLVLLCLRGHPDARTTLCSVHDLIDALDGDTLSVLRQARFVCGVDESFLDGARAALASTERRSGPGSGSVSEASTGPLGPRGPFPVIGGTADRPTLWYDADLMRGTDPAAQAALDRLDRAVADHHRSVVLEAGDCLVVDNTAAVHGRSSYQARFDGTDRWLQRAFVVTDLDQSAADRDGRIIQTLFA
;
A
#
# COMPACT_ATOMS: atom_id res chain seq x y z
N MET A 1 15.84 -13.51 0.63
CA MET A 1 15.77 -12.52 1.74
C MET A 1 15.57 -11.16 1.11
N VAL A 2 14.76 -10.28 1.71
CA VAL A 2 14.63 -8.89 1.23
C VAL A 2 15.92 -8.14 1.54
N VAL A 3 16.37 -7.28 0.61
CA VAL A 3 17.55 -6.43 0.83
C VAL A 3 17.28 -5.52 2.03
N ALA A 4 18.17 -5.54 3.02
CA ALA A 4 18.02 -4.73 4.22
C ALA A 4 19.14 -3.70 4.34
N VAL A 5 18.78 -2.49 4.74
CA VAL A 5 19.70 -1.42 5.15
C VAL A 5 19.33 -0.97 6.56
N THR A 6 20.28 -0.44 7.29
CA THR A 6 20.08 0.00 8.67
C THR A 6 20.09 1.52 8.73
N TRP A 7 19.14 2.08 9.47
CA TRP A 7 19.17 3.45 9.90
C TRP A 7 20.30 3.64 10.92
N ASP A 8 21.27 4.49 10.61
CA ASP A 8 22.39 4.73 11.51
C ASP A 8 21.90 5.44 12.78
N PRO A 9 22.02 4.82 13.98
CA PRO A 9 21.55 5.43 15.22
C PRO A 9 22.36 6.67 15.63
N ALA A 10 23.50 6.94 14.98
CA ALA A 10 24.24 8.18 15.18
C ALA A 10 23.54 9.40 14.56
N VAL A 11 22.57 9.19 13.65
CA VAL A 11 21.71 10.25 13.14
C VAL A 11 20.67 10.57 14.21
N ALA A 12 20.65 11.82 14.66
CA ALA A 12 19.69 12.30 15.65
C ALA A 12 18.26 12.01 15.21
N GLU A 13 17.42 11.60 16.17
CA GLU A 13 15.99 11.44 15.91
C GLU A 13 15.40 12.78 15.45
N PRO A 14 14.51 12.77 14.45
CA PRO A 14 13.89 14.00 13.99
C PRO A 14 12.96 14.53 15.09
N GLU A 15 12.97 15.84 15.28
CA GLU A 15 11.99 16.51 16.15
C GLU A 15 10.57 16.29 15.61
N PRO A 16 9.57 16.08 16.48
CA PRO A 16 8.18 15.95 16.07
C PRO A 16 7.70 17.19 15.29
N SER A 17 7.01 16.96 14.17
CA SER A 17 6.38 18.05 13.43
C SER A 17 5.18 18.61 14.17
N SER A 18 5.03 19.94 14.15
CA SER A 18 3.83 20.64 14.61
C SER A 18 2.74 20.74 13.54
N ALA A 19 3.07 20.45 12.28
CA ALA A 19 2.10 20.43 11.20
C ALA A 19 1.19 19.19 11.31
N VAL A 20 -0.01 19.28 10.75
CA VAL A 20 -0.94 18.15 10.71
C VAL A 20 -0.40 17.08 9.75
N PRO A 21 -0.27 15.81 10.18
CA PRO A 21 0.18 14.74 9.29
C PRO A 21 -0.61 14.68 7.98
N GLY A 22 0.12 14.57 6.86
CA GLY A 22 -0.46 14.55 5.51
C GLY A 22 -0.83 15.92 4.91
N SER A 23 -0.72 17.02 5.66
CA SER A 23 -0.86 18.37 5.10
C SER A 23 0.35 18.77 4.25
N GLU A 24 0.21 19.72 3.32
CA GLU A 24 1.35 20.19 2.49
C GLU A 24 2.52 20.73 3.33
N PRO A 25 2.33 21.52 4.42
CA PRO A 25 3.45 21.90 5.30
C PRO A 25 4.17 20.68 5.88
N PHE A 26 3.43 19.66 6.30
CA PHE A 26 4.01 18.42 6.83
C PHE A 26 4.82 17.66 5.77
N VAL A 27 4.30 17.59 4.54
CA VAL A 27 4.99 16.97 3.41
C VAL A 27 6.26 17.74 3.05
N ALA A 28 6.25 19.08 3.12
CA ALA A 28 7.44 19.91 2.89
C ALA A 28 8.51 19.67 3.97
N GLU A 29 8.12 19.56 5.24
CA GLU A 29 9.04 19.18 6.33
C GLU A 29 9.63 17.77 6.11
N ALA A 30 8.79 16.81 5.72
CA ALA A 30 9.23 15.46 5.38
C ALA A 30 10.22 15.42 4.22
N GLU A 31 10.04 16.27 3.20
CA GLU A 31 10.98 16.41 2.10
C GLU A 31 12.35 16.91 2.58
N VAL A 32 12.38 17.87 3.51
CA VAL A 32 13.63 18.36 4.11
C VAL A 32 14.32 17.24 4.88
N LEU A 33 13.58 16.47 5.69
CA LEU A 33 14.11 15.30 6.39
C LEU A 33 14.64 14.24 5.42
N GLY A 34 13.95 14.02 4.29
CA GLY A 34 14.37 13.12 3.21
C GLY A 34 15.78 13.41 2.67
N ARG A 35 16.22 14.67 2.71
CA ARG A 35 17.57 15.09 2.26
C ARG A 35 18.67 14.74 3.26
N THR A 36 18.32 14.57 4.53
CA THR A 36 19.27 14.29 5.62
C THR A 36 19.15 12.87 6.18
N LEU A 37 18.38 11.99 5.52
CA LEU A 37 18.37 10.56 5.83
C LEU A 37 19.80 9.99 5.83
N PRO A 38 20.08 8.93 6.62
CA PRO A 38 21.38 8.26 6.60
C PRO A 38 21.79 7.94 5.14
N PRO A 39 23.03 8.23 4.72
CA PRO A 39 23.42 8.10 3.31
C PRO A 39 23.13 6.72 2.70
N THR A 40 23.33 5.64 3.48
CA THR A 40 23.03 4.26 3.06
C THR A 40 21.55 4.03 2.80
N VAL A 41 20.67 4.56 3.66
CA VAL A 41 19.20 4.51 3.52
C VAL A 41 18.78 5.31 2.30
N ARG A 42 19.22 6.57 2.20
CA ARG A 42 18.89 7.44 1.07
C ARG A 42 19.31 6.82 -0.27
N SER A 43 20.52 6.28 -0.36
CA SER A 43 20.99 5.58 -1.57
C SER A 43 20.24 4.28 -1.86
N ALA A 44 19.70 3.59 -0.84
CA ALA A 44 18.83 2.43 -1.07
C ALA A 44 17.47 2.85 -1.63
N LEU A 45 16.85 3.91 -1.09
CA LEU A 45 15.57 4.44 -1.58
C LEU A 45 15.68 4.93 -3.03
N LEU A 46 16.74 5.68 -3.37
CA LEU A 46 16.95 6.13 -4.76
C LEU A 46 17.19 4.94 -5.71
N ARG A 47 17.96 3.93 -5.28
CA ARG A 47 18.12 2.70 -6.07
C ARG A 47 16.81 1.94 -6.26
N MET A 48 15.91 1.93 -5.27
CA MET A 48 14.57 1.36 -5.40
C MET A 48 13.78 2.02 -6.55
N VAL A 49 13.97 3.32 -6.78
CA VAL A 49 13.31 4.05 -7.88
C VAL A 49 13.94 3.74 -9.24
N ASP A 50 15.27 3.78 -9.31
CA ASP A 50 16.00 3.72 -10.59
C ASP A 50 16.29 2.29 -11.05
N SER A 51 16.51 1.37 -10.12
CA SER A 51 16.94 -0.02 -10.37
C SER A 51 16.53 -0.91 -9.20
N PRO A 52 15.23 -1.18 -9.03
CA PRO A 52 14.72 -1.95 -7.91
C PRO A 52 15.35 -3.35 -7.87
N PRO A 53 15.56 -3.92 -6.66
CA PRO A 53 16.05 -5.28 -6.52
C PRO A 53 15.03 -6.27 -7.08
N ARG A 54 15.49 -7.45 -7.53
CA ARG A 54 14.60 -8.50 -8.08
C ARG A 54 13.53 -8.93 -7.06
N GLU A 55 13.79 -8.80 -5.77
CA GLU A 55 12.82 -9.10 -4.72
C GLU A 55 11.61 -8.16 -4.74
N GLY A 56 11.67 -7.02 -5.45
CA GLY A 56 10.59 -6.04 -5.51
C GLY A 56 10.35 -5.32 -4.18
N ALA A 57 11.28 -5.40 -3.23
CA ALA A 57 11.17 -4.75 -1.93
C ALA A 57 12.54 -4.47 -1.30
N ILE A 58 12.57 -3.49 -0.39
CA ILE A 58 13.69 -3.23 0.52
C ILE A 58 13.17 -3.02 1.95
N LEU A 59 13.99 -3.36 2.94
CA LEU A 59 13.70 -3.18 4.36
C LEU A 59 14.70 -2.18 4.95
N VAL A 60 14.20 -1.10 5.56
CA VAL A 60 14.99 -0.17 6.35
C VAL A 60 14.76 -0.47 7.82
N ARG A 61 15.79 -0.89 8.55
CA ARG A 61 15.68 -1.27 9.96
C ARG A 61 16.05 -0.14 10.91
N GLY A 62 15.39 -0.09 12.06
CA GLY A 62 15.73 0.79 13.17
C GLY A 62 15.41 2.26 12.92
N VAL A 63 14.40 2.56 12.10
CA VAL A 63 13.96 3.95 11.91
C VAL A 63 13.26 4.47 13.19
N PRO A 64 13.36 5.77 13.50
CA PRO A 64 12.70 6.33 14.67
C PRO A 64 11.17 6.21 14.59
N VAL A 65 10.54 5.79 15.68
CA VAL A 65 9.07 5.67 15.79
C VAL A 65 8.47 6.49 16.94
N GLY A 66 9.30 7.16 17.74
CA GLY A 66 8.86 7.91 18.92
C GLY A 66 8.36 7.02 20.07
N GLU A 67 7.80 7.66 21.09
CA GLU A 67 7.12 6.95 22.18
C GLU A 67 5.69 6.54 21.77
N LEU A 68 5.35 5.27 22.01
CA LEU A 68 4.09 4.70 21.54
C LEU A 68 3.08 4.50 22.68
N PRO A 69 1.87 5.06 22.58
CA PRO A 69 0.76 4.73 23.47
C PRO A 69 0.26 3.30 23.18
N PRO A 70 -0.78 2.84 23.92
CA PRO A 70 -1.54 1.66 23.50
C PRO A 70 -1.97 1.78 22.03
N THR A 71 -1.97 0.65 21.32
CA THR A 71 -2.48 0.54 19.95
C THR A 71 -3.94 0.99 19.94
N PRO A 72 -4.35 1.92 19.04
CA PRO A 72 -5.73 2.38 18.98
C PRO A 72 -6.68 1.25 18.57
N ALA A 73 -7.94 1.32 18.99
CA ALA A 73 -8.95 0.30 18.69
C ALA A 73 -9.47 0.40 17.25
N THR A 74 -9.33 1.56 16.60
CA THR A 74 -9.66 1.76 15.18
C THR A 74 -8.59 2.61 14.48
N PRO A 75 -8.42 2.47 13.15
CA PRO A 75 -7.40 3.22 12.39
C PRO A 75 -7.45 4.74 12.52
N THR A 76 -8.63 5.32 12.70
CA THR A 76 -8.88 6.77 12.73
C THR A 76 -9.04 7.30 14.15
N GLU A 77 -8.91 6.44 15.17
CA GLU A 77 -8.94 6.88 16.55
C GLU A 77 -7.74 7.79 16.84
N PRO A 78 -7.96 9.00 17.40
CA PRO A 78 -6.87 9.88 17.79
C PRO A 78 -5.94 9.18 18.80
N THR A 79 -4.64 9.40 18.65
CA THR A 79 -3.63 8.82 19.53
C THR A 79 -2.81 9.94 20.17
N THR A 80 -2.18 9.66 21.32
CA THR A 80 -1.35 10.62 22.06
C THR A 80 0.13 10.58 21.69
N LYS A 81 0.49 9.79 20.68
CA LYS A 81 1.87 9.75 20.16
C LYS A 81 2.23 11.09 19.55
N ASP A 82 3.53 11.36 19.50
CA ASP A 82 4.06 12.43 18.67
C ASP A 82 3.94 12.09 17.16
N HIS A 83 4.40 13.02 16.32
CA HIS A 83 4.37 12.87 14.86
C HIS A 83 5.68 12.32 14.26
N VAL A 84 6.59 11.75 15.07
CA VAL A 84 7.90 11.26 14.58
C VAL A 84 7.71 10.15 13.55
N SER A 85 6.87 9.16 13.85
CA SER A 85 6.65 8.03 12.96
C SER A 85 6.00 8.43 11.62
N GLU A 86 5.03 9.36 11.63
CA GLU A 86 4.44 9.90 10.40
C GLU A 86 5.47 10.68 9.60
N LEU A 87 6.32 11.47 10.26
CA LEU A 87 7.29 12.31 9.58
C LEU A 87 8.36 11.45 8.91
N VAL A 88 8.85 10.41 9.60
CA VAL A 88 9.80 9.43 9.06
C VAL A 88 9.17 8.65 7.89
N LEU A 89 7.95 8.12 8.05
CA LEU A 89 7.24 7.43 6.98
C LEU A 89 7.07 8.32 5.75
N THR A 90 6.64 9.57 5.96
CA THR A 90 6.42 10.53 4.87
C THR A 90 7.74 10.95 4.23
N ALA A 91 8.85 11.05 4.97
CA ALA A 91 10.16 11.35 4.42
C ALA A 91 10.69 10.21 3.54
N VAL A 92 10.49 8.96 3.97
CA VAL A 92 10.78 7.77 3.14
C VAL A 92 9.93 7.80 1.87
N ALA A 93 8.61 8.01 2.00
CA ALA A 93 7.68 8.10 0.89
C ALA A 93 8.06 9.23 -0.10
N ARG A 94 8.39 10.43 0.41
CA ARG A 94 8.82 11.59 -0.39
C ARG A 94 10.15 11.40 -1.10
N THR A 95 11.02 10.55 -0.56
CA THR A 95 12.28 10.19 -1.23
C THR A 95 12.05 9.26 -2.43
N LEU A 96 10.96 8.47 -2.41
CA LEU A 96 10.60 7.53 -3.48
C LEU A 96 9.77 8.18 -4.61
N GLY A 97 9.00 9.23 -4.30
CA GLY A 97 8.06 9.87 -5.20
C GLY A 97 7.05 10.71 -4.44
N GLU A 98 5.83 10.85 -4.96
CA GLU A 98 4.78 11.71 -4.42
C GLU A 98 3.78 10.91 -3.55
N PRO A 99 3.70 11.18 -2.23
CA PRO A 99 2.72 10.54 -1.36
C PRO A 99 1.32 11.03 -1.69
N VAL A 100 0.39 10.09 -1.72
CA VAL A 100 -1.03 10.31 -2.03
C VAL A 100 -1.92 9.52 -1.09
N GLY A 101 -3.16 9.96 -0.94
CA GLY A 101 -4.25 9.19 -0.34
C GLY A 101 -5.33 8.89 -1.37
N TYR A 102 -6.16 7.88 -1.11
CA TYR A 102 -7.35 7.58 -1.91
C TYR A 102 -8.58 7.88 -1.07
N ARG A 103 -9.51 8.72 -1.55
CA ARG A 103 -10.67 9.17 -0.78
C ARG A 103 -11.48 8.01 -0.17
N PRO A 104 -11.75 6.90 -0.89
CA PRO A 104 -12.45 5.76 -0.31
C PRO A 104 -11.64 5.03 0.79
N GLU A 105 -10.31 5.08 0.72
CA GLU A 105 -9.43 4.36 1.62
C GLU A 105 -9.01 5.25 2.79
N HIS A 106 -9.47 4.92 4.00
CA HIS A 106 -9.19 5.70 5.21
C HIS A 106 -9.49 7.21 5.05
N GLY A 107 -10.54 7.57 4.29
CA GLY A 107 -10.93 8.96 4.07
C GLY A 107 -9.98 9.79 3.22
N GLY A 108 -8.92 9.18 2.68
CA GLY A 108 -7.86 9.86 1.94
C GLY A 108 -6.66 10.28 2.78
N ASP A 109 -6.53 9.80 4.02
CA ASP A 109 -5.34 10.06 4.85
C ASP A 109 -4.07 9.57 4.14
N LEU A 110 -3.04 10.42 4.10
CA LEU A 110 -1.74 10.10 3.50
C LEU A 110 -0.92 9.14 4.37
N VAL A 111 -1.09 9.22 5.69
CA VAL A 111 -0.51 8.29 6.65
C VAL A 111 -1.64 7.54 7.34
N GLN A 112 -1.71 6.24 7.11
CA GLN A 112 -2.84 5.41 7.53
C GLN A 112 -2.38 4.44 8.62
N ASN A 113 -3.12 4.34 9.72
CA ASN A 113 -2.86 3.32 10.73
C ASN A 113 -3.47 1.97 10.29
N LEU A 114 -2.66 0.91 10.34
CA LEU A 114 -3.10 -0.47 10.18
C LEU A 114 -3.06 -1.16 11.54
N VAL A 115 -4.24 -1.33 12.13
CA VAL A 115 -4.46 -1.97 13.43
C VAL A 115 -5.57 -3.01 13.30
N PRO A 116 -5.50 -4.14 14.04
CA PRO A 116 -6.57 -5.11 14.02
C PRO A 116 -7.82 -4.52 14.66
N THR A 117 -8.98 -4.74 14.03
CA THR A 117 -10.28 -4.36 14.61
C THR A 117 -11.12 -5.60 14.83
N VAL A 118 -11.99 -5.58 15.85
CA VAL A 118 -12.95 -6.67 16.10
C VAL A 118 -13.86 -6.86 14.89
N ALA A 119 -14.32 -5.77 14.27
CA ALA A 119 -15.22 -5.81 13.12
C ALA A 119 -14.55 -6.32 11.82
N GLY A 120 -13.23 -6.14 11.69
CA GLY A 120 -12.46 -6.58 10.52
C GLY A 120 -11.80 -7.95 10.67
N ALA A 121 -11.85 -8.55 11.88
CA ALA A 121 -10.97 -9.67 12.26
C ALA A 121 -10.95 -10.85 11.26
N ASP A 122 -12.10 -11.17 10.67
CA ASP A 122 -12.31 -12.31 9.76
C ASP A 122 -12.54 -11.90 8.28
N ARG A 123 -12.23 -10.64 7.91
CA ARG A 123 -12.45 -10.07 6.56
C ARG A 123 -11.14 -9.96 5.75
N GLN A 124 -11.23 -9.88 4.43
CA GLN A 124 -10.10 -9.58 3.53
C GLN A 124 -9.83 -8.07 3.46
N VAL A 125 -9.44 -7.49 4.61
CA VAL A 125 -9.10 -6.06 4.74
C VAL A 125 -7.84 -5.89 5.59
N SER A 126 -7.18 -4.74 5.48
CA SER A 126 -5.95 -4.43 6.22
C SER A 126 -6.09 -4.49 7.75
N THR A 127 -7.31 -4.29 8.27
CA THR A 127 -7.65 -4.36 9.72
C THR A 127 -7.99 -5.76 10.21
N SER A 128 -7.83 -6.79 9.38
CA SER A 128 -8.06 -8.18 9.77
C SER A 128 -6.97 -8.75 10.67
N SER A 129 -7.22 -9.91 11.26
CA SER A 129 -6.20 -10.65 12.04
C SER A 129 -6.36 -12.16 11.94
N ARG A 130 -7.56 -12.71 11.98
CA ARG A 130 -7.85 -14.15 12.12
C ARG A 130 -7.81 -14.93 10.81
N VAL A 131 -7.72 -14.23 9.69
CA VAL A 131 -7.58 -14.79 8.34
C VAL A 131 -6.27 -14.32 7.71
N ASP A 132 -5.74 -15.17 6.83
CA ASP A 132 -4.63 -14.78 5.97
C ASP A 132 -5.15 -13.71 5.01
N LEU A 133 -4.43 -12.58 4.94
CA LEU A 133 -4.69 -11.54 3.96
C LEU A 133 -4.07 -11.99 2.64
N ALA A 134 -4.92 -12.16 1.64
CA ALA A 134 -4.56 -12.73 0.35
C ALA A 134 -3.47 -11.92 -0.38
N PHE A 135 -2.75 -12.59 -1.28
CA PHE A 135 -1.72 -11.93 -2.08
C PHE A 135 -2.34 -10.99 -3.10
N HIS A 136 -1.89 -9.74 -3.08
CA HIS A 136 -2.40 -8.73 -3.99
C HIS A 136 -1.35 -7.68 -4.33
N THR A 137 -1.58 -7.05 -5.47
CA THR A 137 -1.03 -5.76 -5.86
C THR A 137 -1.95 -4.70 -5.25
N GLU A 138 -1.38 -3.77 -4.48
CA GLU A 138 -2.15 -2.73 -3.81
C GLU A 138 -2.96 -1.94 -4.85
N THR A 139 -4.29 -1.94 -4.71
CA THR A 139 -5.25 -1.29 -5.61
C THR A 139 -5.11 -1.70 -7.08
N ALA A 140 -4.92 -3.00 -7.38
CA ALA A 140 -4.74 -3.50 -8.76
C ALA A 140 -5.81 -3.00 -9.77
N PHE A 141 -7.03 -2.78 -9.29
CA PHE A 141 -8.16 -2.27 -10.06
C PHE A 141 -8.15 -0.75 -10.29
N HIS A 142 -7.29 0.00 -9.61
CA HIS A 142 -7.28 1.46 -9.65
C HIS A 142 -6.47 1.96 -10.87
N PRO A 143 -6.98 2.94 -11.66
CA PRO A 143 -6.23 3.49 -12.79
C PRO A 143 -4.93 4.19 -12.36
N HIS A 144 -4.97 4.84 -11.19
CA HIS A 144 -3.85 5.53 -10.53
C HIS A 144 -3.28 4.73 -9.34
N ALA A 145 -3.10 3.41 -9.50
CA ALA A 145 -2.51 2.57 -8.45
C ALA A 145 -1.12 3.08 -8.03
N PRO A 146 -0.72 2.94 -6.75
CA PRO A 146 0.56 3.46 -6.29
C PRO A 146 1.70 2.64 -6.90
N ARG A 147 2.83 3.30 -7.15
CA ARG A 147 4.07 2.62 -7.53
C ARG A 147 4.73 1.96 -6.33
N PHE A 148 4.74 2.63 -5.18
CA PHE A 148 5.30 2.07 -3.96
C PHE A 148 4.28 2.06 -2.83
N LEU A 149 4.35 0.97 -2.07
CA LEU A 149 3.72 0.82 -0.76
C LEU A 149 4.82 0.93 0.29
N VAL A 150 4.63 1.79 1.30
CA VAL A 150 5.56 1.93 2.43
C VAL A 150 4.83 1.54 3.70
N LEU A 151 5.39 0.57 4.45
CA LEU A 151 4.87 0.06 5.70
C LEU A 151 5.88 0.27 6.82
N LEU A 152 5.57 1.14 7.78
CA LEU A 152 6.37 1.36 8.98
C LEU A 152 5.76 0.60 10.16
N CYS A 153 6.54 -0.26 10.81
CA CYS A 153 6.10 -0.97 12.01
C CYS A 153 6.37 -0.17 13.28
N LEU A 154 5.29 0.12 14.01
CA LEU A 154 5.32 0.79 15.30
C LEU A 154 5.34 -0.29 16.40
N ARG A 155 4.47 -1.29 16.26
CA ARG A 155 4.40 -2.45 17.15
C ARG A 155 4.21 -3.72 16.33
N GLY A 156 5.11 -4.69 16.50
CA GLY A 156 5.08 -5.98 15.80
C GLY A 156 4.19 -7.03 16.46
N HIS A 157 4.01 -8.16 15.78
CA HIS A 157 3.45 -9.38 16.37
C HIS A 157 4.20 -10.58 15.77
N PRO A 158 4.68 -11.54 16.58
CA PRO A 158 5.57 -12.63 16.11
C PRO A 158 4.94 -13.50 15.03
N ASP A 159 3.63 -13.73 15.10
CA ASP A 159 2.90 -14.56 14.13
C ASP A 159 2.41 -13.79 12.89
N ALA A 160 2.49 -12.44 12.89
CA ALA A 160 1.99 -11.61 11.80
C ALA A 160 3.08 -11.38 10.74
N ARG A 161 3.32 -12.40 9.92
CA ARG A 161 4.31 -12.36 8.85
C ARG A 161 3.75 -11.59 7.66
N THR A 162 4.41 -10.51 7.25
CA THR A 162 4.16 -9.89 5.94
C THR A 162 4.76 -10.79 4.87
N THR A 163 3.96 -11.20 3.88
CA THR A 163 4.39 -12.08 2.79
C THR A 163 4.62 -11.28 1.51
N LEU A 164 5.57 -11.71 0.69
CA LEU A 164 6.00 -11.04 -0.55
C LEU A 164 6.33 -12.08 -1.62
N CYS A 165 5.85 -11.89 -2.85
CA CYS A 165 6.27 -12.68 -4.01
C CYS A 165 6.56 -11.77 -5.20
N SER A 166 7.76 -11.88 -5.76
CA SER A 166 8.18 -11.05 -6.89
C SER A 166 7.79 -11.68 -8.22
N VAL A 167 7.45 -10.84 -9.19
CA VAL A 167 7.29 -11.20 -10.60
C VAL A 167 8.49 -11.97 -11.14
N HIS A 168 9.70 -11.67 -10.65
CA HIS A 168 10.91 -12.36 -11.09
C HIS A 168 10.94 -13.82 -10.64
N ASP A 169 10.54 -14.10 -9.40
CA ASP A 169 10.46 -15.47 -8.88
C ASP A 169 9.40 -16.27 -9.65
N LEU A 170 8.29 -15.62 -10.01
CA LEU A 170 7.19 -16.23 -10.77
C LEU A 170 7.58 -16.52 -12.23
N ILE A 171 8.30 -15.61 -12.88
CA ILE A 171 8.83 -15.83 -14.23
C ILE A 171 9.84 -16.99 -14.24
N ASP A 172 10.66 -17.11 -13.19
CA ASP A 172 11.63 -18.19 -13.08
C ASP A 172 10.95 -19.56 -12.81
N ALA A 173 9.78 -19.57 -12.15
CA ALA A 173 9.07 -20.78 -11.74
C ALA A 173 8.02 -21.31 -12.75
N LEU A 174 7.35 -20.43 -13.49
CA LEU A 174 6.24 -20.80 -14.36
C LEU A 174 6.71 -21.26 -15.75
N ASP A 175 5.96 -22.19 -16.35
CA ASP A 175 6.23 -22.66 -17.71
C ASP A 175 5.89 -21.61 -18.78
N GLY A 176 6.51 -21.73 -19.96
CA GLY A 176 6.39 -20.76 -21.05
C GLY A 176 4.96 -20.60 -21.58
N ASP A 177 4.15 -21.66 -21.59
CA ASP A 177 2.76 -21.59 -22.05
C ASP A 177 1.90 -20.80 -21.05
N THR A 178 2.06 -21.07 -19.75
CA THR A 178 1.40 -20.31 -18.68
C THR A 178 1.80 -18.83 -18.75
N LEU A 179 3.10 -18.53 -18.84
CA LEU A 179 3.59 -17.14 -18.96
C LEU A 179 3.07 -16.45 -20.23
N SER A 180 2.96 -17.17 -21.35
CA SER A 180 2.40 -16.61 -22.58
C SER A 180 0.94 -16.21 -22.40
N VAL A 181 0.14 -16.96 -21.64
CA VAL A 181 -1.25 -16.61 -21.34
C VAL A 181 -1.33 -15.44 -20.37
N LEU A 182 -0.54 -15.43 -19.29
CA LEU A 182 -0.51 -14.36 -18.29
C LEU A 182 -0.12 -12.99 -18.88
N ARG A 183 0.59 -12.98 -20.01
CA ARG A 183 0.97 -11.77 -20.77
C ARG A 183 -0.10 -11.24 -21.72
N GLN A 184 -1.25 -11.91 -21.84
CA GLN A 184 -2.36 -11.47 -22.69
C GLN A 184 -3.40 -10.71 -21.88
N ALA A 185 -4.08 -9.74 -22.52
CA ALA A 185 -5.18 -8.99 -21.93
C ALA A 185 -6.45 -9.85 -21.79
N ARG A 186 -6.45 -10.77 -20.82
CA ARG A 186 -7.49 -11.80 -20.60
C ARG A 186 -7.89 -11.93 -19.13
N PHE A 187 -7.65 -10.90 -18.32
CA PHE A 187 -7.90 -10.91 -16.88
C PHE A 187 -8.59 -9.63 -16.44
N VAL A 188 -9.63 -9.80 -15.63
CA VAL A 188 -10.39 -8.69 -15.03
C VAL A 188 -10.20 -8.71 -13.52
N CYS A 189 -10.12 -7.54 -12.90
CA CYS A 189 -9.99 -7.39 -11.45
C CYS A 189 -11.23 -6.69 -10.90
N GLY A 190 -11.85 -7.31 -9.91
CA GLY A 190 -12.88 -6.68 -9.08
C GLY A 190 -12.34 -5.49 -8.28
N VAL A 191 -13.24 -4.75 -7.66
CA VAL A 191 -12.92 -3.63 -6.77
C VAL A 191 -12.88 -4.12 -5.33
N ASP A 192 -11.89 -3.66 -4.56
CA ASP A 192 -11.77 -3.97 -3.14
C ASP A 192 -12.97 -3.53 -2.31
N GLU A 193 -13.29 -4.34 -1.30
CA GLU A 193 -14.38 -4.08 -0.36
C GLU A 193 -14.21 -2.73 0.36
N SER A 194 -12.99 -2.38 0.77
CA SER A 194 -12.72 -1.11 1.46
C SER A 194 -13.01 0.11 0.58
N PHE A 195 -12.73 0.02 -0.72
CA PHE A 195 -13.01 1.08 -1.68
C PHE A 195 -14.51 1.23 -1.97
N LEU A 196 -15.26 0.11 -2.00
CA LEU A 196 -16.71 0.15 -2.15
C LEU A 196 -17.38 0.76 -0.90
N ASP A 197 -16.97 0.35 0.30
CA ASP A 197 -17.47 0.89 1.56
C ASP A 197 -17.10 2.38 1.74
N GLY A 198 -15.86 2.72 1.40
CA GLY A 198 -15.37 4.10 1.38
C GLY A 198 -16.11 5.00 0.42
N ALA A 199 -16.41 4.52 -0.79
CA ALA A 199 -17.17 5.28 -1.78
C ALA A 199 -18.59 5.57 -1.27
N ARG A 200 -19.27 4.59 -0.67
CA ARG A 200 -20.58 4.78 -0.02
C ARG A 200 -20.52 5.83 1.08
N ALA A 201 -19.49 5.79 1.94
CA ALA A 201 -19.29 6.75 3.01
C ALA A 201 -19.05 8.17 2.47
N ALA A 202 -18.22 8.31 1.44
CA ALA A 202 -17.92 9.58 0.78
C ALA A 202 -19.18 10.22 0.18
N LEU A 203 -19.97 9.45 -0.58
CA LEU A 203 -21.22 9.91 -1.19
C LEU A 203 -22.23 10.40 -0.14
N ALA A 204 -22.41 9.65 0.95
CA ALA A 204 -23.31 10.04 2.05
C ALA A 204 -22.85 11.32 2.77
N SER A 205 -21.56 11.64 2.77
CA SER A 205 -21.03 12.89 3.34
C SER A 205 -21.31 14.11 2.46
N THR A 206 -21.25 13.94 1.14
CA THR A 206 -21.54 14.98 0.15
C THR A 206 -23.02 15.37 0.16
N GLU A 207 -23.91 14.38 0.23
CA GLU A 207 -25.37 14.62 0.33
C GLU A 207 -25.75 15.42 1.59
N ARG A 208 -25.04 15.18 2.71
CA ARG A 208 -25.26 15.93 3.96
C ARG A 208 -24.73 17.37 3.91
N ARG A 209 -23.74 17.66 3.06
CA ARG A 209 -23.18 19.02 2.90
C ARG A 209 -23.98 19.88 1.92
N SER A 210 -24.65 19.26 0.96
CA SER A 210 -25.50 19.94 -0.02
C SER A 210 -26.91 20.17 0.56
N GLY A 211 -27.07 21.22 1.37
CA GLY A 211 -28.40 21.77 1.66
C GLY A 211 -29.10 22.29 0.39
N PRO A 212 -30.42 22.55 0.42
CA PRO A 212 -31.15 23.01 -0.76
C PRO A 212 -30.76 24.46 -1.10
N GLY A 213 -29.67 24.64 -1.83
CA GLY A 213 -29.25 25.94 -2.35
C GLY A 213 -27.76 26.25 -2.23
N SER A 214 -26.91 25.57 -3.01
CA SER A 214 -25.66 26.20 -3.50
C SER A 214 -25.11 25.51 -4.76
N GLY A 215 -25.10 26.30 -5.84
CA GLY A 215 -24.24 26.31 -7.03
C GLY A 215 -23.30 25.15 -7.36
N SER A 216 -23.51 24.63 -8.58
CA SER A 216 -22.57 24.03 -9.55
C SER A 216 -21.26 23.45 -9.00
N VAL A 217 -21.27 22.14 -8.79
CA VAL A 217 -20.05 21.31 -8.81
C VAL A 217 -19.65 21.14 -10.28
N SER A 218 -18.37 21.35 -10.58
CA SER A 218 -17.80 21.13 -11.92
C SER A 218 -18.08 19.71 -12.40
N GLU A 219 -18.56 19.58 -13.64
CA GLU A 219 -18.84 18.33 -14.35
C GLU A 219 -17.54 17.59 -14.74
N ALA A 220 -16.81 17.09 -13.75
CA ALA A 220 -15.77 16.08 -13.91
C ALA A 220 -16.03 14.93 -12.92
N SER A 221 -17.26 14.42 -12.93
CA SER A 221 -17.63 13.19 -12.24
C SER A 221 -18.04 12.21 -13.32
N THR A 222 -17.08 11.58 -13.98
CA THR A 222 -17.34 10.26 -14.54
C THR A 222 -17.91 9.42 -13.40
N GLY A 223 -19.08 8.81 -13.59
CA GLY A 223 -19.72 8.01 -12.55
C GLY A 223 -18.77 6.94 -11.97
N PRO A 224 -19.16 6.29 -10.86
CA PRO A 224 -18.30 5.36 -10.17
C PRO A 224 -17.79 4.27 -11.12
N LEU A 225 -16.50 3.98 -11.04
CA LEU A 225 -15.85 2.97 -11.86
C LEU A 225 -16.19 1.56 -11.37
N GLY A 226 -16.29 0.62 -12.30
CA GLY A 226 -16.46 -0.80 -12.00
C GLY A 226 -15.14 -1.58 -12.04
N PRO A 227 -15.21 -2.92 -12.19
CA PRO A 227 -14.05 -3.78 -12.38
C PRO A 227 -13.12 -3.29 -13.51
N ARG A 228 -11.81 -3.45 -13.32
CA ARG A 228 -10.79 -3.06 -14.31
C ARG A 228 -10.43 -4.22 -15.22
N GLY A 229 -10.24 -3.93 -16.50
CA GLY A 229 -9.71 -4.87 -17.50
C GLY A 229 -10.62 -5.04 -18.73
N PRO A 230 -10.30 -6.02 -19.59
CA PRO A 230 -9.24 -7.00 -19.40
C PRO A 230 -7.82 -6.43 -19.58
N PHE A 231 -6.86 -6.93 -18.81
CA PHE A 231 -5.43 -6.57 -18.89
C PHE A 231 -4.53 -7.79 -18.65
N PRO A 232 -3.22 -7.73 -18.98
CA PRO A 232 -2.29 -8.82 -18.65
C PRO A 232 -1.90 -8.81 -17.16
N VAL A 233 -1.80 -10.00 -16.57
CA VAL A 233 -1.32 -10.16 -15.19
C VAL A 233 0.18 -9.94 -15.10
N ILE A 234 0.94 -10.48 -16.06
CA ILE A 234 2.37 -10.22 -16.19
C ILE A 234 2.58 -9.31 -17.39
N GLY A 235 3.11 -8.12 -17.16
CA GLY A 235 3.35 -7.09 -18.17
C GLY A 235 4.79 -6.61 -18.20
N GLY A 236 4.98 -5.37 -18.62
CA GLY A 236 6.29 -4.72 -18.65
C GLY A 236 7.20 -5.22 -19.77
N THR A 237 8.49 -4.97 -19.63
CA THR A 237 9.54 -5.43 -20.55
C THR A 237 10.30 -6.62 -19.96
N ALA A 238 11.20 -7.22 -20.73
CA ALA A 238 12.07 -8.29 -20.22
C ALA A 238 12.94 -7.82 -19.03
N ASP A 239 13.43 -6.57 -19.10
CA ASP A 239 14.30 -6.00 -18.06
C ASP A 239 13.50 -5.41 -16.88
N ARG A 240 12.24 -5.02 -17.12
CA ARG A 240 11.33 -4.46 -16.10
C ARG A 240 9.96 -5.11 -16.22
N PRO A 241 9.82 -6.39 -15.88
CA PRO A 241 8.53 -7.06 -15.86
C PRO A 241 7.64 -6.44 -14.78
N THR A 242 6.33 -6.45 -15.01
CA THR A 242 5.35 -5.98 -14.02
C THR A 242 4.37 -7.08 -13.65
N LEU A 243 3.81 -7.02 -12.46
CA LEU A 243 2.78 -7.93 -11.95
C LEU A 243 1.56 -7.14 -11.49
N TRP A 244 0.41 -7.47 -12.05
CA TRP A 244 -0.90 -6.95 -11.66
C TRP A 244 -1.77 -8.14 -11.30
N TYR A 245 -1.81 -8.48 -10.02
CA TYR A 245 -2.44 -9.70 -9.54
C TYR A 245 -3.18 -9.44 -8.22
N ASP A 246 -4.34 -10.05 -8.08
CA ASP A 246 -5.13 -10.08 -6.86
C ASP A 246 -5.77 -11.45 -6.74
N ALA A 247 -5.43 -12.21 -5.69
CA ALA A 247 -5.88 -13.60 -5.54
C ALA A 247 -7.40 -13.72 -5.35
N ASP A 248 -8.04 -12.73 -4.74
CA ASP A 248 -9.46 -12.78 -4.39
C ASP A 248 -10.34 -12.14 -5.47
N LEU A 249 -9.85 -11.07 -6.10
CA LEU A 249 -10.64 -10.23 -7.00
C LEU A 249 -10.42 -10.53 -8.48
N MET A 250 -9.30 -11.18 -8.84
CA MET A 250 -8.94 -11.38 -10.24
C MET A 250 -9.54 -12.65 -10.82
N ARG A 251 -9.98 -12.58 -12.08
CA ARG A 251 -10.55 -13.72 -12.83
C ARG A 251 -10.06 -13.74 -14.26
N GLY A 252 -9.84 -14.94 -14.80
CA GLY A 252 -9.62 -15.13 -16.23
C GLY A 252 -10.92 -14.96 -17.01
N THR A 253 -10.85 -14.35 -18.20
CA THR A 253 -12.02 -14.13 -19.06
C THR A 253 -12.50 -15.38 -19.79
N ASP A 254 -11.73 -16.47 -19.73
CA ASP A 254 -12.01 -17.75 -20.37
C ASP A 254 -11.27 -18.90 -19.65
N PRO A 255 -11.55 -20.18 -19.99
CA PRO A 255 -10.98 -21.32 -19.26
C PRO A 255 -9.45 -21.41 -19.29
N ALA A 256 -8.80 -20.99 -20.38
CA ALA A 256 -7.34 -21.05 -20.48
C ALA A 256 -6.68 -19.94 -19.65
N ALA A 257 -7.27 -18.74 -19.66
CA ALA A 257 -6.84 -17.64 -18.80
C ALA A 257 -7.03 -18.01 -17.31
N GLN A 258 -8.18 -18.57 -16.93
CA GLN A 258 -8.40 -18.99 -15.55
C GLN A 258 -7.42 -20.08 -15.12
N ALA A 259 -7.18 -21.10 -15.97
CA ALA A 259 -6.20 -22.14 -15.65
C ALA A 259 -4.77 -21.59 -15.47
N ALA A 260 -4.40 -20.55 -16.22
CA ALA A 260 -3.11 -19.87 -16.04
C ALA A 260 -3.08 -19.06 -14.74
N LEU A 261 -4.17 -18.40 -14.37
CA LEU A 261 -4.31 -17.70 -13.08
C LEU A 261 -4.21 -18.67 -11.90
N ASP A 262 -4.86 -19.83 -11.97
CA ASP A 262 -4.80 -20.84 -10.92
C ASP A 262 -3.38 -21.42 -10.74
N ARG A 263 -2.59 -21.46 -11.83
CA ARG A 263 -1.16 -21.85 -11.76
C ARG A 263 -0.32 -20.76 -11.14
N LEU A 264 -0.59 -19.51 -11.48
CA LEU A 264 0.06 -18.35 -10.87
C LEU A 264 -0.20 -18.31 -9.35
N ASP A 265 -1.45 -18.50 -8.92
CA ASP A 265 -1.85 -18.52 -7.52
C ASP A 265 -1.04 -19.55 -6.71
N ARG A 266 -0.96 -20.79 -7.23
CA ARG A 266 -0.10 -21.83 -6.64
C ARG A 266 1.37 -21.44 -6.60
N ALA A 267 1.90 -20.85 -7.68
CA ALA A 267 3.29 -20.41 -7.71
C ALA A 267 3.57 -19.27 -6.70
N VAL A 268 2.64 -18.33 -6.52
CA VAL A 268 2.74 -17.30 -5.49
C VAL A 268 2.80 -17.94 -4.10
N ALA A 269 1.90 -18.89 -3.81
CA ALA A 269 1.88 -19.59 -2.54
C ALA A 269 3.19 -20.38 -2.28
N ASP A 270 3.75 -21.03 -3.30
CA ASP A 270 4.94 -21.88 -3.18
C ASP A 270 6.26 -21.08 -3.13
N HIS A 271 6.30 -19.90 -3.75
CA HIS A 271 7.54 -19.12 -3.93
C HIS A 271 7.57 -17.80 -3.14
N HIS A 272 6.54 -17.47 -2.38
CA HIS A 272 6.58 -16.29 -1.53
C HIS A 272 7.65 -16.39 -0.43
N ARG A 273 8.07 -15.22 0.04
CA ARG A 273 8.92 -15.04 1.22
C ARG A 273 8.12 -14.33 2.29
N SER A 274 8.59 -14.40 3.53
CA SER A 274 7.93 -13.70 4.64
C SER A 274 8.93 -12.93 5.50
N VAL A 275 8.46 -11.83 6.08
CA VAL A 275 9.19 -11.00 7.04
C VAL A 275 8.27 -10.73 8.23
N VAL A 276 8.76 -10.96 9.44
CA VAL A 276 8.12 -10.46 10.66
C VAL A 276 8.68 -9.07 10.90
N LEU A 277 7.82 -8.05 10.82
CA LEU A 277 8.24 -6.66 11.04
C LEU A 277 8.29 -6.37 12.54
N GLU A 278 9.40 -5.80 12.99
CA GLU A 278 9.62 -5.33 14.35
C GLU A 278 9.49 -3.81 14.43
N ALA A 279 9.36 -3.25 15.64
CA ALA A 279 9.29 -1.80 15.81
C ALA A 279 10.51 -1.11 15.18
N GLY A 280 10.28 -0.11 14.35
CA GLY A 280 11.33 0.59 13.59
C GLY A 280 11.70 -0.08 12.26
N ASP A 281 11.08 -1.19 11.88
CA ASP A 281 11.19 -1.72 10.52
C ASP A 281 10.27 -0.96 9.56
N CYS A 282 10.85 -0.42 8.48
CA CYS A 282 10.15 0.23 7.39
C CYS A 282 10.34 -0.56 6.09
N LEU A 283 9.30 -1.25 5.65
CA LEU A 283 9.28 -2.04 4.42
C LEU A 283 8.77 -1.20 3.26
N VAL A 284 9.56 -1.10 2.19
CA VAL A 284 9.17 -0.48 0.93
C VAL A 284 8.97 -1.57 -0.10
N VAL A 285 7.80 -1.63 -0.73
CA VAL A 285 7.44 -2.59 -1.78
C VAL A 285 7.24 -1.84 -3.10
N ASP A 286 7.89 -2.30 -4.17
CA ASP A 286 7.57 -1.91 -5.54
C ASP A 286 6.31 -2.67 -5.94
N ASN A 287 5.19 -1.95 -5.89
CA ASN A 287 3.86 -2.48 -6.15
C ASN A 287 3.70 -2.94 -7.61
N THR A 288 4.62 -2.55 -8.51
CA THR A 288 4.61 -3.04 -9.90
C THR A 288 5.36 -4.35 -10.06
N ALA A 289 6.22 -4.73 -9.11
CA ALA A 289 7.11 -5.88 -9.24
C ALA A 289 6.85 -7.00 -8.21
N ALA A 290 6.18 -6.71 -7.10
CA ALA A 290 5.87 -7.70 -6.08
C ALA A 290 4.43 -7.58 -5.57
N VAL A 291 3.79 -8.73 -5.40
CA VAL A 291 2.56 -8.85 -4.62
C VAL A 291 2.90 -9.06 -3.16
N HIS A 292 1.99 -8.66 -2.28
CA HIS A 292 2.17 -8.79 -0.85
C HIS A 292 0.90 -9.31 -0.18
N GLY A 293 1.06 -9.84 1.03
CA GLY A 293 -0.04 -10.33 1.85
C GLY A 293 0.39 -10.37 3.31
N ARG A 294 -0.39 -11.07 4.14
CA ARG A 294 -0.05 -11.24 5.56
C ARG A 294 -0.64 -12.53 6.10
N SER A 295 0.12 -13.28 6.90
CA SER A 295 -0.45 -14.39 7.66
C SER A 295 -1.47 -13.91 8.69
N SER A 296 -2.38 -14.80 9.04
CA SER A 296 -3.23 -14.70 10.22
C SER A 296 -2.40 -14.68 11.50
N TYR A 297 -2.95 -14.03 12.53
CA TYR A 297 -2.42 -13.95 13.88
C TYR A 297 -3.57 -13.66 14.86
N GLN A 298 -3.37 -13.97 16.14
CA GLN A 298 -4.40 -13.76 17.14
C GLN A 298 -4.28 -12.38 17.80
N ALA A 299 -5.08 -11.42 17.36
CA ALA A 299 -5.22 -10.13 18.04
C ALA A 299 -5.84 -10.29 19.44
N ARG A 300 -5.44 -9.42 20.37
CA ARG A 300 -5.85 -9.39 21.78
C ARG A 300 -6.91 -8.34 22.08
N PHE A 301 -6.92 -7.25 21.31
CA PHE A 301 -7.77 -6.06 21.48
C PHE A 301 -7.63 -5.38 22.84
N ASP A 302 -6.42 -5.40 23.39
CA ASP A 302 -6.08 -4.85 24.72
C ASP A 302 -5.11 -3.65 24.67
N GLY A 303 -4.88 -3.12 23.46
CA GLY A 303 -3.93 -2.02 23.23
C GLY A 303 -2.47 -2.47 23.06
N THR A 304 -2.19 -3.78 23.07
CA THR A 304 -0.84 -4.33 22.81
C THR A 304 -0.67 -4.90 21.40
N ASP A 305 -1.71 -4.80 20.57
CA ASP A 305 -1.75 -5.39 19.24
C ASP A 305 -0.77 -4.78 18.25
N ARG A 306 -0.55 -5.51 17.15
CA ARG A 306 0.22 -5.06 15.99
C ARG A 306 -0.29 -3.71 15.49
N TRP A 307 0.65 -2.80 15.22
CA TRP A 307 0.38 -1.47 14.70
C TRP A 307 1.41 -1.13 13.63
N LEU A 308 0.94 -0.95 12.38
CA LEU A 308 1.74 -0.36 11.31
C LEU A 308 1.18 1.01 10.92
N GLN A 309 2.01 1.82 10.28
CA GLN A 309 1.59 2.94 9.46
C GLN A 309 1.87 2.65 7.99
N ARG A 310 0.97 3.08 7.11
CA ARG A 310 1.04 2.88 5.66
C ARG A 310 1.02 4.22 4.93
N ALA A 311 1.85 4.33 3.89
CA ALA A 311 1.79 5.42 2.92
C ALA A 311 1.84 4.85 1.49
N PHE A 312 1.15 5.53 0.57
CA PHE A 312 1.14 5.22 -0.86
C PHE A 312 1.92 6.26 -1.62
N VAL A 313 2.70 5.83 -2.62
CA VAL A 313 3.56 6.71 -3.42
C VAL A 313 3.31 6.50 -4.90
N VAL A 314 3.01 7.58 -5.62
CA VAL A 314 3.01 7.62 -7.09
C VAL A 314 4.29 8.27 -7.59
N THR A 315 4.65 8.02 -8.85
CA THR A 315 5.84 8.69 -9.44
C THR A 315 5.60 10.14 -9.76
N ASP A 316 4.36 10.47 -10.11
CA ASP A 316 3.97 11.76 -10.67
C ASP A 316 2.52 12.06 -10.30
N LEU A 317 2.27 13.26 -9.80
CA LEU A 317 0.93 13.73 -9.45
C LEU A 317 0.11 14.14 -10.68
N ASP A 318 0.74 14.43 -11.82
CA ASP A 318 0.06 14.88 -13.04
C ASP A 318 -0.86 13.79 -13.60
N GLN A 319 -0.49 12.51 -13.45
CA GLN A 319 -1.28 11.37 -13.94
C GLN A 319 -2.69 11.31 -13.33
N SER A 320 -2.84 11.72 -12.07
CA SER A 320 -4.12 11.73 -11.35
C SER A 320 -4.73 13.14 -11.24
N ALA A 321 -4.16 14.16 -11.89
CA ALA A 321 -4.56 15.56 -11.69
C ALA A 321 -6.06 15.82 -11.95
N ALA A 322 -6.66 15.14 -12.92
CA ALA A 322 -8.09 15.26 -13.22
C ALA A 322 -8.99 14.66 -12.13
N ASP A 323 -8.49 13.68 -11.38
CA ASP A 323 -9.24 12.91 -10.39
C ASP A 323 -8.80 13.21 -8.96
N ARG A 324 -8.06 14.30 -8.71
CA ARG A 324 -7.39 14.56 -7.41
C ARG A 324 -7.68 15.94 -6.85
N ASP A 325 -7.86 16.01 -5.53
CA ASP A 325 -7.91 17.24 -4.74
C ASP A 325 -6.73 17.26 -3.77
N GLY A 326 -5.82 18.22 -3.92
CA GLY A 326 -4.55 18.22 -3.18
C GLY A 326 -3.79 16.92 -3.42
N ARG A 327 -3.46 16.15 -2.39
CA ARG A 327 -2.82 14.82 -2.53
C ARG A 327 -3.80 13.65 -2.49
N ILE A 328 -5.11 13.91 -2.52
CA ILE A 328 -6.14 12.90 -2.33
C ILE A 328 -6.83 12.61 -3.67
N ILE A 329 -6.66 11.40 -4.16
CA ILE A 329 -7.33 10.89 -5.35
C ILE A 329 -8.80 10.59 -5.00
N GLN A 330 -9.73 11.19 -5.75
CA GLN A 330 -11.17 11.21 -5.51
C GLN A 330 -11.93 10.10 -6.23
N THR A 331 -11.27 9.27 -7.03
CA THR A 331 -11.91 8.21 -7.82
C THR A 331 -12.82 7.34 -6.93
N LEU A 332 -14.08 7.21 -7.33
CA LEU A 332 -15.09 6.39 -6.65
C LEU A 332 -15.40 5.14 -7.48
N PHE A 333 -15.83 4.08 -6.80
CA PHE A 333 -16.13 2.78 -7.41
C PHE A 333 -17.53 2.28 -7.02
N ALA A 334 -18.14 1.44 -7.86
CA ALA A 334 -19.45 0.84 -7.65
C ALA A 334 -19.53 -0.62 -8.12
#